data_AF-A0A1I2EXU8-F1
#
_entry.id   AF-A0A1I2EXU8-F1
#
_cell.length_a   1.000
_cell.length_b   1.000
_cell.length_c   1.000
_cell.angle_alpha   90.00
_cell.angle_beta   90.00
_cell.angle_gamma   90.00
#
_symmetry.space_group_name_H-M   'P 1'
#
loop_
_entity.id
_entity.type
_entity.pdbx_description
1 polymer ?
#
loop_
_entity_poly.entity_id
_entity_poly.type
_entity_poly.pdbx_seq_one_letter_code
_entity_poly.pdbx_strand_id
1 'polypeptide(L)'
;MVEQAEQPILAFDTSTAALAAAVIQGEQVIGEIQSFAERNHSVYIITHLKQLLEDCGVSKETLGGIAVGGGPGSYTGMRIAVTAAKTLAWTWDKPLVALSSLEAIAYGACERLKQTDAMISTVPQHNHSADNSINKMAAWFIPIMDARRGQVYTASFSHVQGGQWERQAADGIRLMRDWVDQLLEQVQEQAKKRNRNRQQEEEQEQAELKPAHDPAGYVTKIYITGDLKLHEAEAQRLVEGCAEAGVAVSLFPYELEGRAIAELGRKRLLAGDTDDRHTLAPNYTQLHEAEVKLQEKEAALKAEKEAEWAAAQSASLKAVIIADVDAAQVKDAEP
;
A
#
# COMPACT_ATOMS: atom_id res chain seq x y z
N MET A 1 5.44 9.23 -25.24
CA MET A 1 5.36 9.22 -23.76
C MET A 1 4.23 10.09 -23.21
N VAL A 2 3.94 11.27 -23.78
CA VAL A 2 2.80 12.12 -23.34
C VAL A 2 1.44 11.42 -23.53
N GLU A 3 1.30 10.62 -24.57
CA GLU A 3 0.03 9.99 -24.97
C GLU A 3 -0.47 8.88 -24.02
N GLN A 4 0.40 8.29 -23.18
CA GLN A 4 0.01 7.30 -22.16
C GLN A 4 -0.43 7.95 -20.84
N ALA A 5 -0.01 9.20 -20.57
CA ALA A 5 -0.27 9.86 -19.29
C ALA A 5 -1.73 10.35 -19.13
N GLU A 6 -2.45 10.50 -20.24
CA GLU A 6 -3.83 10.99 -20.28
C GLU A 6 -4.85 9.90 -20.66
N GLN A 7 -4.43 8.63 -20.78
CA GLN A 7 -5.37 7.55 -21.08
C GLN A 7 -6.22 7.21 -19.85
N PRO A 8 -7.54 7.02 -20.00
CA PRO A 8 -8.41 6.64 -18.90
C PRO A 8 -8.01 5.30 -18.27
N ILE A 9 -8.14 5.19 -16.95
CA ILE A 9 -7.91 3.95 -16.20
C ILE A 9 -9.22 3.55 -15.53
N LEU A 10 -9.60 2.28 -15.72
CA LEU A 10 -10.74 1.68 -15.05
C LEU A 10 -10.27 1.07 -13.73
N ALA A 11 -10.88 1.48 -12.62
CA ALA A 11 -10.54 1.00 -11.29
C ALA A 11 -11.76 0.41 -10.59
N PHE A 12 -11.60 -0.72 -9.90
CA PHE A 12 -12.71 -1.28 -9.12
C PHE A 12 -12.27 -2.24 -8.02
N ASP A 13 -13.15 -2.43 -7.02
CA ASP A 13 -12.96 -3.35 -5.90
C ASP A 13 -14.32 -3.85 -5.39
N THR A 14 -14.36 -5.10 -4.95
CA THR A 14 -15.53 -5.75 -4.33
C THR A 14 -15.16 -6.50 -3.04
N SER A 15 -14.01 -6.19 -2.44
CA SER A 15 -13.49 -6.74 -1.18
C SER A 15 -14.34 -6.35 0.04
N THR A 16 -15.15 -5.30 -0.07
CA THR A 16 -16.07 -4.87 1.00
C THR A 16 -17.51 -5.30 0.70
N ALA A 17 -18.49 -4.77 1.46
CA ALA A 17 -19.90 -4.98 1.18
C ALA A 17 -20.36 -4.31 -0.12
N ALA A 18 -19.63 -3.30 -0.60
CA ALA A 18 -19.95 -2.54 -1.80
C ALA A 18 -19.03 -2.88 -2.97
N LEU A 19 -19.57 -2.78 -4.19
CA LEU A 19 -18.79 -2.59 -5.41
C LEU A 19 -18.45 -1.10 -5.51
N ALA A 20 -17.17 -0.79 -5.45
CA ALA A 20 -16.64 0.53 -5.70
C ALA A 20 -15.94 0.50 -7.07
N ALA A 21 -16.28 1.41 -7.98
CA ALA A 21 -15.57 1.52 -9.25
C ALA A 21 -15.49 2.97 -9.72
N ALA A 22 -14.43 3.31 -10.45
CA ALA A 22 -14.23 4.63 -11.02
C ALA A 22 -13.46 4.56 -12.34
N VAL A 23 -13.62 5.61 -13.14
CA VAL A 23 -12.76 5.88 -14.29
C VAL A 23 -12.03 7.18 -14.03
N ILE A 24 -10.70 7.14 -14.10
CA ILE A 24 -9.84 8.31 -13.91
C ILE A 24 -9.10 8.62 -15.21
N GLN A 25 -9.03 9.90 -15.57
CA GLN A 25 -8.29 10.40 -16.71
C GLN A 25 -7.41 11.57 -16.27
N GLY A 26 -6.08 11.45 -16.45
CA GLY A 26 -5.15 12.35 -15.79
C GLY A 26 -5.36 12.30 -14.27
N GLU A 27 -5.56 13.43 -13.62
CA GLU A 27 -5.86 13.50 -12.17
C GLU A 27 -7.37 13.61 -11.88
N GLN A 28 -8.22 13.54 -12.90
CA GLN A 28 -9.65 13.76 -12.78
C GLN A 28 -10.42 12.43 -12.83
N VAL A 29 -11.20 12.16 -11.80
CA VAL A 29 -12.21 11.10 -11.83
C VAL A 29 -13.38 11.56 -12.71
N ILE A 30 -13.55 10.92 -13.87
CA ILE A 30 -14.57 11.27 -14.87
C ILE A 30 -15.87 10.47 -14.70
N GLY A 31 -15.83 9.40 -13.90
CA GLY A 31 -17.03 8.68 -13.48
C GLY A 31 -16.74 7.79 -12.27
N GLU A 32 -17.76 7.58 -11.44
CA GLU A 32 -17.66 6.77 -10.23
C GLU A 32 -19.01 6.11 -9.94
N ILE A 33 -18.97 4.88 -9.47
CA ILE A 33 -20.13 4.14 -8.98
C ILE A 33 -19.81 3.50 -7.63
N GLN A 34 -20.81 3.51 -6.76
CA GLN A 34 -20.82 2.76 -5.51
C GLN A 34 -22.13 1.95 -5.48
N SER A 35 -22.02 0.64 -5.33
CA SER A 35 -23.20 -0.25 -5.34
C SER A 35 -23.19 -1.21 -4.17
N PHE A 36 -24.14 -1.03 -3.25
CA PHE A 36 -24.36 -1.91 -2.10
C PHE A 36 -25.22 -3.12 -2.50
N ALA A 37 -24.65 -4.03 -3.28
CA ALA A 37 -25.32 -5.26 -3.67
C ALA A 37 -24.81 -6.45 -2.84
N GLU A 38 -25.22 -6.53 -1.56
CA GLU A 38 -24.75 -7.52 -0.56
C GLU A 38 -24.73 -8.99 -1.02
N ARG A 39 -25.39 -9.37 -2.13
CA ARG A 39 -25.46 -10.77 -2.59
C ARG A 39 -25.31 -11.02 -4.09
N ASN A 40 -25.10 -9.98 -4.92
CA ASN A 40 -25.15 -10.14 -6.40
C ASN A 40 -23.99 -9.47 -7.16
N HIS A 41 -22.88 -9.12 -6.50
CA HIS A 41 -21.72 -8.49 -7.17
C HIS A 41 -21.24 -9.26 -8.40
N SER A 42 -21.19 -10.60 -8.33
CA SER A 42 -20.79 -11.44 -9.46
C SER A 42 -21.73 -11.35 -10.67
N VAL A 43 -23.00 -11.03 -10.44
CA VAL A 43 -24.03 -10.93 -11.50
C VAL A 43 -23.91 -9.59 -12.21
N TYR A 44 -23.61 -8.52 -11.47
CA TYR A 44 -23.73 -7.15 -11.98
C TYR A 44 -22.40 -6.44 -12.27
N ILE A 45 -21.26 -6.95 -11.80
CA ILE A 45 -19.98 -6.26 -11.95
C ILE A 45 -19.67 -5.89 -13.42
N ILE A 46 -19.80 -6.83 -14.36
CA ILE A 46 -19.51 -6.57 -15.77
C ILE A 46 -20.49 -5.55 -16.35
N THR A 47 -21.78 -5.66 -16.00
CA THR A 47 -22.82 -4.72 -16.44
C THR A 47 -22.55 -3.31 -15.91
N HIS A 48 -22.20 -3.18 -14.64
CA HIS A 48 -21.91 -1.90 -14.01
C HIS A 48 -20.63 -1.26 -14.55
N LEU A 49 -19.56 -2.04 -14.76
CA LEU A 49 -18.32 -1.53 -15.35
C LEU A 49 -18.54 -1.11 -16.81
N LYS A 50 -19.34 -1.87 -17.57
CA LYS A 50 -19.72 -1.50 -18.93
C LYS A 50 -20.50 -0.18 -18.95
N GLN A 51 -21.52 -0.04 -18.11
CA GLN A 51 -22.32 1.19 -18.04
C GLN A 51 -21.44 2.38 -17.64
N LEU A 52 -20.56 2.21 -16.65
CA LEU A 52 -19.63 3.25 -16.22
C LEU A 52 -18.72 3.71 -17.37
N LEU A 53 -18.16 2.79 -18.15
CA LEU A 53 -17.34 3.13 -19.31
C LEU A 53 -18.15 3.86 -20.39
N GLU A 54 -19.37 3.41 -20.67
CA GLU A 54 -20.29 4.05 -21.61
C GLU A 54 -20.64 5.48 -21.18
N ASP A 55 -20.96 5.69 -19.90
CA ASP A 55 -21.27 7.00 -19.33
C ASP A 55 -20.07 7.96 -19.39
N CYS A 56 -18.85 7.42 -19.28
CA CYS A 56 -17.61 8.19 -19.42
C CYS A 56 -17.17 8.39 -20.88
N GLY A 57 -17.87 7.79 -21.86
CA GLY A 57 -17.45 7.80 -23.27
C GLY A 57 -16.11 7.09 -23.53
N VAL A 58 -15.72 6.14 -22.68
CA VAL A 58 -14.45 5.41 -22.77
C VAL A 58 -14.68 4.08 -23.45
N SER A 59 -13.91 3.80 -24.52
CA SER A 59 -13.94 2.52 -25.20
C SER A 59 -12.74 1.66 -24.76
N LYS A 60 -12.78 0.36 -25.08
CA LYS A 60 -11.65 -0.54 -24.83
C LYS A 60 -10.37 -0.10 -25.55
N GLU A 61 -10.50 0.59 -26.69
CA GLU A 61 -9.37 1.11 -27.46
C GLU A 61 -8.70 2.28 -26.74
N THR A 62 -9.48 3.21 -26.18
CA THR A 62 -8.97 4.42 -25.51
C THR A 62 -8.54 4.17 -24.07
N LEU A 63 -9.01 3.11 -23.43
CA LEU A 63 -8.61 2.70 -22.08
C LEU A 63 -7.10 2.44 -22.00
N GLY A 64 -6.41 3.05 -21.04
CA GLY A 64 -4.97 2.89 -20.83
C GLY A 64 -4.60 1.71 -19.94
N GLY A 65 -5.46 1.33 -19.00
CA GLY A 65 -5.17 0.26 -18.05
C GLY A 65 -6.31 -0.05 -17.10
N ILE A 66 -6.10 -1.07 -16.28
CA ILE A 66 -7.04 -1.53 -15.26
C ILE A 66 -6.34 -1.55 -13.90
N ALA A 67 -6.98 -0.99 -12.88
CA ALA A 67 -6.60 -1.10 -11.50
C ALA A 67 -7.67 -1.90 -10.74
N VAL A 68 -7.25 -2.83 -9.89
CA VAL A 68 -8.19 -3.65 -9.12
C VAL A 68 -7.79 -3.71 -7.66
N GLY A 69 -8.75 -3.62 -6.76
CA GLY A 69 -8.52 -4.00 -5.37
C GLY A 69 -8.29 -5.50 -5.24
N GLY A 70 -7.08 -5.88 -4.86
CA GLY A 70 -6.67 -7.27 -4.68
C GLY A 70 -7.05 -7.85 -3.31
N GLY A 71 -7.51 -7.02 -2.37
CA GLY A 71 -7.71 -7.40 -0.97
C GLY A 71 -6.72 -6.74 -0.01
N PRO A 72 -6.75 -7.10 1.28
CA PRO A 72 -7.63 -8.11 1.90
C PRO A 72 -9.10 -7.68 2.04
N GLY A 73 -9.96 -8.66 2.31
CA GLY A 73 -11.39 -8.44 2.59
C GLY A 73 -12.24 -9.70 2.39
N SER A 74 -13.45 -9.52 1.86
CA SER A 74 -14.40 -10.58 1.55
C SER A 74 -13.81 -11.61 0.57
N TYR A 75 -13.74 -12.88 1.00
CA TYR A 75 -13.19 -13.98 0.20
C TYR A 75 -13.86 -14.09 -1.18
N THR A 76 -15.19 -14.02 -1.22
CA THR A 76 -15.97 -14.06 -2.46
C THR A 76 -15.76 -12.78 -3.27
N GLY A 77 -15.75 -11.63 -2.60
CA GLY A 77 -15.54 -10.32 -3.20
C GLY A 77 -14.23 -10.22 -3.98
N MET A 78 -13.11 -10.45 -3.31
CA MET A 78 -11.79 -10.33 -3.95
C MET A 78 -11.64 -11.26 -5.16
N ARG A 79 -12.22 -12.47 -5.12
CA ARG A 79 -12.23 -13.38 -6.27
C ARG A 79 -13.02 -12.83 -7.44
N ILE A 80 -14.16 -12.20 -7.19
CA ILE A 80 -14.96 -11.54 -8.23
C ILE A 80 -14.15 -10.40 -8.86
N ALA A 81 -13.59 -9.51 -8.04
CA ALA A 81 -12.79 -8.37 -8.52
C ALA A 81 -11.59 -8.83 -9.37
N VAL A 82 -10.72 -9.66 -8.81
CA VAL A 82 -9.50 -10.13 -9.49
C VAL A 82 -9.83 -10.92 -10.75
N THR A 83 -10.84 -11.79 -10.73
CA THR A 83 -11.24 -12.56 -11.94
C THR A 83 -11.76 -11.65 -13.04
N ALA A 84 -12.61 -10.67 -12.70
CA ALA A 84 -13.10 -9.70 -13.68
C ALA A 84 -11.95 -8.88 -14.26
N ALA A 85 -11.04 -8.37 -13.42
CA ALA A 85 -9.92 -7.56 -13.85
C ALA A 85 -8.97 -8.31 -14.79
N LYS A 86 -8.59 -9.54 -14.43
CA LYS A 86 -7.75 -10.41 -15.28
C LYS A 86 -8.44 -10.69 -16.62
N THR A 87 -9.73 -10.99 -16.60
CA THR A 87 -10.50 -11.29 -17.82
C THR A 87 -10.56 -10.08 -18.75
N LEU A 88 -10.85 -8.90 -18.22
CA LEU A 88 -10.88 -7.65 -19.00
C LEU A 88 -9.49 -7.28 -19.53
N ALA A 89 -8.47 -7.32 -18.67
CA ALA A 89 -7.09 -7.00 -19.03
C ALA A 89 -6.54 -7.95 -20.11
N TRP A 90 -6.87 -9.24 -20.03
CA TRP A 90 -6.53 -10.23 -21.05
C TRP A 90 -7.28 -9.97 -22.36
N THR A 91 -8.59 -9.78 -22.28
CA THR A 91 -9.46 -9.63 -23.47
C THR A 91 -9.17 -8.35 -24.25
N TRP A 92 -8.79 -7.27 -23.56
CA TRP A 92 -8.52 -5.96 -24.17
C TRP A 92 -7.04 -5.67 -24.35
N ASP A 93 -6.18 -6.62 -23.98
CA ASP A 93 -4.73 -6.47 -23.94
C ASP A 93 -4.27 -5.17 -23.27
N LYS A 94 -4.72 -4.99 -22.03
CA LYS A 94 -4.39 -3.82 -21.20
C LYS A 94 -3.52 -4.18 -20.01
N PRO A 95 -2.64 -3.26 -19.56
CA PRO A 95 -1.90 -3.43 -18.32
C PRO A 95 -2.88 -3.47 -17.14
N LEU A 96 -2.51 -4.26 -16.13
CA LEU A 96 -3.30 -4.51 -14.93
C LEU A 96 -2.42 -4.26 -13.70
N VAL A 97 -2.95 -3.58 -12.69
CA VAL A 97 -2.34 -3.49 -11.37
C VAL A 97 -3.34 -3.87 -10.28
N ALA A 98 -2.90 -4.68 -9.33
CA ALA A 98 -3.65 -5.05 -8.14
C ALA A 98 -3.16 -4.25 -6.94
N LEU A 99 -4.09 -3.66 -6.20
CA LEU A 99 -3.83 -2.75 -5.09
C LEU A 99 -4.32 -3.33 -3.78
N SER A 100 -3.74 -2.86 -2.70
CA SER A 100 -4.25 -3.12 -1.36
C SER A 100 -5.56 -2.38 -1.14
N SER A 101 -6.62 -3.12 -0.81
CA SER A 101 -7.92 -2.53 -0.46
C SER A 101 -7.83 -1.68 0.82
N LEU A 102 -6.94 -2.05 1.74
CA LEU A 102 -6.65 -1.29 2.96
C LEU A 102 -5.94 0.03 2.64
N GLU A 103 -4.99 0.01 1.70
CA GLU A 103 -4.32 1.23 1.23
C GLU A 103 -5.30 2.18 0.56
N ALA A 104 -6.23 1.67 -0.26
CA ALA A 104 -7.26 2.50 -0.88
C ALA A 104 -8.17 3.17 0.17
N ILE A 105 -8.57 2.47 1.24
CA ILE A 105 -9.33 3.06 2.35
C ILE A 105 -8.51 4.16 3.04
N ALA A 106 -7.26 3.86 3.41
CA ALA A 106 -6.39 4.79 4.11
C ALA A 106 -6.09 6.04 3.27
N TYR A 107 -5.76 5.85 1.99
CA TYR A 107 -5.45 6.92 1.06
C TYR A 107 -6.67 7.80 0.79
N GLY A 108 -7.84 7.20 0.56
CA GLY A 108 -9.09 7.94 0.37
C GLY A 108 -9.47 8.79 1.58
N ALA A 109 -9.29 8.25 2.80
CA ALA A 109 -9.47 9.01 4.04
C ALA A 109 -8.52 10.22 4.13
N CYS A 110 -7.24 10.02 3.79
CA CYS A 110 -6.23 11.07 3.74
C CYS A 110 -6.63 12.19 2.77
N GLU A 111 -7.04 11.85 1.55
CA GLU A 111 -7.46 12.83 0.54
C GLU A 111 -8.70 13.62 0.96
N ARG A 112 -9.68 12.95 1.61
CA ARG A 112 -10.88 13.62 2.14
C ARG A 112 -10.55 14.62 3.25
N LEU A 113 -9.61 14.28 4.12
CA LEU A 113 -9.17 15.19 5.19
C LEU A 113 -8.46 16.41 4.63
N LYS A 114 -7.58 16.25 3.63
CA LYS A 114 -6.93 17.37 2.93
C LYS A 114 -7.93 18.36 2.32
N GLN A 115 -8.99 17.84 1.71
CA GLN A 115 -10.07 18.66 1.14
C GLN A 115 -10.83 19.44 2.23
N THR A 116 -11.07 18.80 3.38
CA THR A 116 -11.76 19.42 4.52
C THR A 116 -10.92 20.55 5.12
N ASP A 117 -9.62 20.33 5.33
CA ASP A 117 -8.70 21.36 5.84
C ASP A 117 -8.58 22.56 4.87
N ALA A 118 -8.53 22.29 3.55
CA ALA A 118 -8.50 23.33 2.53
C ALA A 118 -9.78 24.19 2.50
N MET A 119 -10.96 23.59 2.75
CA MET A 119 -12.23 24.32 2.82
C MET A 119 -12.32 25.21 4.07
N ILE A 120 -11.82 24.74 5.22
CA ILE A 120 -11.82 25.50 6.49
C ILE A 120 -10.84 26.68 6.44
N SER A 121 -9.74 26.57 5.69
CA SER A 121 -8.70 27.61 5.54
C SER A 121 -9.09 28.81 4.64
N THR A 122 -10.37 28.97 4.27
CA THR A 122 -10.87 30.10 3.47
C THR A 122 -11.09 31.40 4.27
N VAL A 123 -10.73 31.42 5.56
CA VAL A 123 -10.59 32.67 6.32
C VAL A 123 -9.23 33.29 5.98
N PRO A 124 -9.14 34.50 5.40
CA PRO A 124 -7.87 35.08 4.97
C PRO A 124 -7.01 35.44 6.19
N GLN A 125 -6.06 34.57 6.53
CA GLN A 125 -4.99 34.90 7.47
C GLN A 125 -3.98 35.83 6.77
N HIS A 126 -4.09 37.12 7.06
CA HIS A 126 -3.04 38.09 6.77
C HIS A 126 -1.90 37.89 7.79
N ASN A 127 -0.83 37.20 7.35
CA ASN A 127 0.59 37.45 7.65
C ASN A 127 1.38 36.14 7.52
N HIS A 128 2.03 35.94 6.37
CA HIS A 128 3.18 35.05 6.29
C HIS A 128 4.42 35.86 5.97
N SER A 129 5.06 36.38 7.02
CA SER A 129 6.51 36.48 7.03
C SER A 129 7.08 35.07 6.91
N ALA A 130 7.97 34.88 5.94
CA ALA A 130 8.68 33.66 5.66
C ALA A 130 9.54 33.23 6.87
N ASP A 131 8.98 32.38 7.74
CA ASP A 131 9.76 31.54 8.63
C ASP A 131 9.67 30.10 8.10
N ASN A 132 10.80 29.59 7.65
CA ASN A 132 10.94 28.36 6.87
C ASN A 132 11.11 27.12 7.78
N SER A 133 10.44 27.13 8.93
CA SER A 133 10.46 26.10 9.97
C SER A 133 9.10 25.40 10.10
N ILE A 134 8.37 25.25 8.98
CA ILE A 134 7.07 24.57 8.97
C ILE A 134 7.29 23.07 9.26
N ASN A 135 7.07 22.71 10.52
CA ASN A 135 7.07 21.35 11.04
C ASN A 135 6.33 20.39 10.09
N LYS A 136 7.06 19.42 9.55
CA LYS A 136 6.50 18.31 8.77
C LYS A 136 5.69 17.40 9.70
N MET A 137 4.41 17.71 9.90
CA MET A 137 3.51 16.88 10.68
C MET A 137 3.32 15.53 9.99
N ALA A 138 3.73 14.45 10.65
CA ALA A 138 3.49 13.09 10.20
C ALA A 138 2.17 12.58 10.77
N ALA A 139 1.27 12.16 9.89
CA ALA A 139 0.01 11.53 10.26
C ALA A 139 0.04 10.04 9.89
N TRP A 140 -0.45 9.19 10.79
CA TRP A 140 -0.69 7.78 10.49
C TRP A 140 -2.14 7.53 10.10
N PHE A 141 -2.34 6.62 9.17
CA PHE A 141 -3.63 6.15 8.71
C PHE A 141 -3.71 4.65 8.93
N ILE A 142 -4.69 4.23 9.74
CA ILE A 142 -4.86 2.85 10.20
C ILE A 142 -6.23 2.39 9.71
N PRO A 143 -6.31 1.76 8.51
CA PRO A 143 -7.55 1.21 8.02
C PRO A 143 -7.92 -0.04 8.81
N ILE A 144 -9.20 -0.13 9.17
CA ILE A 144 -9.81 -1.24 9.87
C ILE A 144 -10.93 -1.80 9.00
N MET A 145 -10.89 -3.10 8.78
CA MET A 145 -11.98 -3.86 8.17
C MET A 145 -12.20 -5.12 9.00
N ASP A 146 -13.45 -5.41 9.37
CA ASP A 146 -13.76 -6.56 10.22
C ASP A 146 -13.37 -7.89 9.55
N ALA A 147 -12.63 -8.73 10.29
CA ALA A 147 -12.27 -10.09 9.89
C ALA A 147 -12.91 -11.16 10.80
N ARG A 148 -13.95 -10.79 11.56
CA ARG A 148 -14.67 -11.60 12.56
C ARG A 148 -13.82 -12.00 13.76
N ARG A 149 -14.47 -12.50 14.82
CA ARG A 149 -13.82 -13.07 16.02
C ARG A 149 -12.81 -12.12 16.70
N GLY A 150 -13.10 -10.82 16.68
CA GLY A 150 -12.19 -9.80 17.22
C GLY A 150 -10.95 -9.54 16.36
N GLN A 151 -10.87 -10.14 15.18
CA GLN A 151 -9.82 -9.88 14.20
C GLN A 151 -10.25 -8.79 13.22
N VAL A 152 -9.25 -8.09 12.71
CA VAL A 152 -9.38 -7.06 11.69
C VAL A 152 -8.37 -7.33 10.58
N TYR A 153 -8.78 -7.10 9.33
CA TYR A 153 -7.83 -6.80 8.27
C TYR A 153 -7.35 -5.37 8.47
N THR A 154 -6.05 -5.19 8.61
CA THR A 154 -5.46 -3.88 8.87
C THR A 154 -4.04 -3.78 8.31
N ALA A 155 -3.56 -2.55 8.25
CA ALA A 155 -2.24 -2.13 7.82
C ALA A 155 -1.96 -0.78 8.51
N SER A 156 -0.82 -0.17 8.28
CA SER A 156 -0.60 1.23 8.66
C SER A 156 0.17 1.96 7.58
N PHE A 157 -0.19 3.22 7.40
CA PHE A 157 0.40 4.12 6.42
C PHE A 157 0.76 5.44 7.09
N SER A 158 1.78 6.10 6.60
CA SER A 158 2.18 7.44 7.03
C SER A 158 2.12 8.41 5.87
N HIS A 159 1.67 9.62 6.16
CA HIS A 159 1.76 10.75 5.26
C HIS A 159 2.39 11.92 6.00
N VAL A 160 3.47 12.45 5.42
CA VAL A 160 4.12 13.67 5.90
C VAL A 160 3.73 14.81 4.95
N GLN A 161 3.39 15.99 5.47
CA GLN A 161 3.04 17.14 4.62
C GLN A 161 4.20 17.48 3.65
N GLY A 162 3.92 17.50 2.34
CA GLY A 162 4.92 17.67 1.29
C GLY A 162 5.87 16.47 1.10
N GLY A 163 5.63 15.37 1.82
CA GLY A 163 6.33 14.09 1.69
C GLY A 163 5.53 13.05 0.90
N GLN A 164 6.07 11.84 0.82
CA GLN A 164 5.44 10.72 0.11
C GLN A 164 4.46 9.96 1.02
N TRP A 165 3.50 9.29 0.39
CA TRP A 165 2.65 8.30 1.03
C TRP A 165 3.44 7.01 1.21
N GLU A 166 3.58 6.53 2.44
CA GLU A 166 4.41 5.38 2.76
C GLU A 166 3.66 4.34 3.59
N ARG A 167 3.90 3.07 3.29
CA ARG A 167 3.37 1.94 4.07
C ARG A 167 4.31 1.62 5.23
N GLN A 168 3.77 1.63 6.45
CA GLN A 168 4.49 1.34 7.68
C GLN A 168 4.30 -0.12 8.12
N ALA A 169 3.10 -0.69 7.93
CA ALA A 169 2.84 -2.11 8.14
C ALA A 169 2.14 -2.73 6.94
N ALA A 170 2.54 -3.97 6.60
CA ALA A 170 1.93 -4.74 5.54
C ALA A 170 0.47 -5.08 5.85
N ASP A 171 -0.30 -5.37 4.81
CA ASP A 171 -1.66 -5.90 4.97
C ASP A 171 -1.62 -7.21 5.76
N GLY A 172 -2.56 -7.38 6.69
CA GLY A 172 -2.60 -8.57 7.53
C GLY A 172 -3.88 -8.69 8.32
N ILE A 173 -4.21 -9.93 8.70
CA ILE A 173 -5.24 -10.24 9.68
C ILE A 173 -4.61 -10.23 11.08
N ARG A 174 -5.17 -9.44 12.00
CA ARG A 174 -4.64 -9.25 13.35
C ARG A 174 -5.79 -9.22 14.36
N LEU A 175 -5.55 -9.65 15.60
CA LEU A 175 -6.47 -9.34 16.69
C LEU A 175 -6.43 -7.83 16.94
N MET A 176 -7.61 -7.20 17.00
CA MET A 176 -7.69 -5.74 17.16
C MET A 176 -7.00 -5.28 18.45
N ARG A 177 -7.19 -6.02 19.53
CA ARG A 177 -6.53 -5.75 20.82
C ARG A 177 -5.01 -5.75 20.71
N ASP A 178 -4.43 -6.83 20.18
CA ASP A 178 -2.99 -6.98 20.04
C ASP A 178 -2.41 -5.92 19.09
N TRP A 179 -3.17 -5.54 18.06
CA TRP A 179 -2.77 -4.48 17.15
C TRP A 179 -2.74 -3.12 17.84
N VAL A 180 -3.74 -2.80 18.66
CA VAL A 180 -3.74 -1.57 19.47
C VAL A 180 -2.59 -1.56 20.48
N ASP A 181 -2.27 -2.70 21.11
CA ASP A 181 -1.11 -2.82 22.00
C ASP A 181 0.20 -2.47 21.28
N GLN A 182 0.40 -3.02 20.07
CA GLN A 182 1.57 -2.72 19.23
C GLN A 182 1.65 -1.25 18.82
N LEU A 183 0.52 -0.64 18.45
CA LEU A 183 0.47 0.77 18.07
C LEU A 183 0.81 1.69 19.25
N LEU A 184 0.28 1.39 20.44
CA LEU A 184 0.59 2.13 21.66
C LEU A 184 2.08 2.06 22.00
N GLU A 185 2.68 0.87 21.90
CA GLU A 185 4.12 0.68 22.11
C GLU A 185 4.93 1.54 21.12
N GLN A 186 4.60 1.50 19.83
CA GLN A 186 5.27 2.31 18.80
C GLN A 186 5.16 3.81 19.07
N VAL A 187 3.97 4.29 19.44
CA VAL A 187 3.73 5.70 19.79
C VAL A 187 4.56 6.12 21.01
N GLN A 188 4.57 5.30 22.06
CA GLN A 188 5.37 5.57 23.26
C GLN A 188 6.87 5.58 22.97
N GLU A 189 7.36 4.67 22.13
CA GLU A 189 8.76 4.67 21.70
C GLU A 189 9.13 5.94 20.93
N GLN A 190 8.27 6.40 20.02
CA GLN A 190 8.47 7.65 19.31
C GLN A 190 8.47 8.85 20.25
N ALA A 191 7.54 8.90 21.21
CA ALA A 191 7.49 9.96 22.21
C ALA A 191 8.76 9.98 23.09
N LYS A 192 9.27 8.82 23.52
CA LYS A 192 10.54 8.71 24.27
C LYS A 192 11.73 9.20 23.42
N LYS A 193 11.77 8.88 22.12
CA LYS A 193 12.80 9.38 21.20
C LYS A 193 12.72 10.90 21.04
N ARG A 194 11.52 11.44 20.80
CA ARG A 194 11.27 12.90 20.71
C ARG A 194 11.75 13.64 21.96
N ASN A 195 11.39 13.14 23.15
CA ASN A 195 11.78 13.78 24.41
C ASN A 195 13.29 13.72 24.65
N ARG A 196 13.97 12.61 24.30
CA ARG A 196 15.44 12.52 24.40
C ARG A 196 16.15 13.47 23.44
N ASN A 197 15.68 13.57 22.19
CA ASN A 197 16.26 14.47 21.20
C ASN A 197 16.09 15.93 21.63
N ARG A 198 14.90 16.30 22.10
CA ARG A 198 14.63 17.64 22.62
C ARG A 198 15.52 18.02 23.82
N GLN A 199 15.77 17.08 24.74
CA GLN A 199 16.69 17.32 25.86
C GLN A 199 18.14 17.54 25.38
N GLN A 200 18.61 16.76 24.41
CA GLN A 200 19.95 16.94 23.83
C GLN A 200 20.09 18.25 23.06
N GLU A 201 19.04 18.68 22.36
CA GLU A 201 18.98 19.96 21.65
C GLU A 201 18.94 21.13 22.64
N GLU A 202 18.15 21.07 23.70
CA GLU A 202 18.09 22.11 24.75
C GLU A 202 19.45 22.26 25.48
N GLU A 203 20.18 21.16 25.69
CA GLU A 203 21.56 21.19 26.22
C GLU A 203 22.58 21.80 25.23
N GLN A 204 22.37 21.63 23.92
CA GLN A 204 23.22 22.19 22.86
C GLN A 204 22.87 23.65 22.51
N GLU A 205 21.59 24.05 22.59
CA GLU A 205 21.10 25.42 22.36
C GLU A 205 21.48 26.38 23.49
N GLN A 206 21.65 25.88 24.72
CA GLN A 206 22.26 26.70 25.79
C GLN A 206 23.72 27.10 25.48
N ALA A 207 24.36 26.47 24.49
CA ALA A 207 25.68 26.86 23.97
C ALA A 207 25.63 27.72 22.69
N GLU A 208 24.57 27.65 21.89
CA GLU A 208 24.34 28.48 20.69
C GLU A 208 22.88 28.93 20.63
N LEU A 209 22.59 30.25 20.75
CA LEU A 209 21.23 30.82 20.63
C LEU A 209 20.59 30.49 19.27
N LYS A 210 19.92 29.34 19.16
CA LYS A 210 19.04 28.96 18.07
C LYS A 210 17.63 28.68 18.61
N PRO A 211 16.59 28.80 17.76
CA PRO A 211 15.22 28.49 18.15
C PRO A 211 14.97 26.97 18.07
N ALA A 212 14.35 26.45 19.12
CA ALA A 212 13.98 25.04 19.27
C ALA A 212 13.26 24.50 18.02
N HIS A 213 13.88 23.54 17.36
CA HIS A 213 13.34 22.83 16.21
C HIS A 213 12.74 21.51 16.69
N ASP A 214 11.46 21.25 16.47
CA ASP A 214 10.91 19.90 16.72
C ASP A 214 11.40 18.99 15.57
N PRO A 215 12.16 17.90 15.83
CA PRO A 215 12.77 17.14 14.75
C PRO A 215 11.69 16.56 13.83
N ALA A 216 11.71 16.98 12.57
CA ALA A 216 10.81 16.52 11.54
C ALA A 216 10.80 14.98 11.45
N GLY A 217 9.65 14.36 11.73
CA GLY A 217 9.44 12.92 11.51
C GLY A 217 8.63 12.15 12.55
N TYR A 218 8.28 12.76 13.70
CA TYR A 218 7.45 12.08 14.71
C TYR A 218 5.96 12.12 14.38
N VAL A 219 5.25 11.03 14.68
CA VAL A 219 3.79 10.99 14.56
C VAL A 219 3.15 11.96 15.56
N THR A 220 2.28 12.82 15.06
CA THR A 220 1.50 13.74 15.90
C THR A 220 0.00 13.51 15.78
N LYS A 221 -0.43 12.84 14.72
CA LYS A 221 -1.83 12.48 14.47
C LYS A 221 -1.96 11.03 13.99
N ILE A 222 -2.99 10.35 14.46
CA ILE A 222 -3.40 9.04 13.99
C ILE A 222 -4.87 9.11 13.58
N TYR A 223 -5.17 8.63 12.38
CA TYR A 223 -6.52 8.46 11.88
C TYR A 223 -6.84 6.97 11.82
N ILE A 224 -7.78 6.52 12.65
CA ILE A 224 -8.37 5.19 12.51
C ILE A 224 -9.52 5.32 11.51
N THR A 225 -9.49 4.53 10.45
CA THR A 225 -10.43 4.65 9.33
C THR A 225 -10.98 3.30 8.90
N GLY A 226 -11.92 3.26 7.95
CA GLY A 226 -12.66 2.04 7.58
C GLY A 226 -13.92 1.81 8.42
N ASP A 227 -14.27 0.54 8.67
CA ASP A 227 -15.43 0.13 9.45
C ASP A 227 -15.05 -0.14 10.92
N LEU A 228 -15.56 0.71 11.82
CA LEU A 228 -15.25 0.69 13.24
C LEU A 228 -16.39 0.14 14.10
N LYS A 229 -17.54 -0.22 13.52
CA LYS A 229 -18.78 -0.52 14.27
C LYS A 229 -18.61 -1.61 15.33
N LEU A 230 -17.75 -2.60 15.06
CA LEU A 230 -17.50 -3.73 15.95
C LEU A 230 -16.25 -3.57 16.82
N HIS A 231 -15.46 -2.52 16.59
CA HIS A 231 -14.12 -2.35 17.18
C HIS A 231 -13.94 -1.01 17.90
N GLU A 232 -15.04 -0.29 18.15
CA GLU A 232 -15.04 1.05 18.75
C GLU A 232 -14.37 1.08 20.14
N ALA A 233 -14.56 0.04 20.96
CA ALA A 233 -13.94 -0.03 22.28
C ALA A 233 -12.41 -0.06 22.22
N GLU A 234 -11.82 -0.85 21.32
CA GLU A 234 -10.37 -0.90 21.13
C GLU A 234 -9.83 0.37 20.44
N ALA A 235 -10.61 0.93 19.51
CA ALA A 235 -10.28 2.21 18.89
C ALA A 235 -10.22 3.34 19.95
N GLN A 236 -11.17 3.37 20.88
CA GLN A 236 -11.19 4.31 21.99
C GLN A 236 -10.03 4.10 22.96
N ARG A 237 -9.62 2.84 23.20
CA ARG A 237 -8.41 2.53 23.98
C ARG A 237 -7.15 3.12 23.35
N LEU A 238 -7.03 3.11 22.02
CA LEU A 238 -5.93 3.79 21.33
C LEU A 238 -5.98 5.31 21.54
N VAL A 239 -7.17 5.91 21.49
CA VAL A 239 -7.36 7.36 21.74
C VAL A 239 -6.83 7.75 23.12
N GLU A 240 -7.23 7.01 24.16
CA GLU A 240 -6.83 7.27 25.54
C GLU A 240 -5.32 7.04 25.75
N GLY A 241 -4.77 5.93 25.25
CA GLY A 241 -3.36 5.60 25.45
C GLY A 241 -2.38 6.51 24.67
N CYS A 242 -2.81 7.08 23.55
CA CYS A 242 -2.00 8.03 22.78
C CYS A 242 -2.02 9.46 23.37
N ALA A 243 -3.03 9.81 24.17
CA ALA A 243 -3.16 11.14 24.76
C ALA A 243 -1.95 11.48 25.66
N GLU A 244 -1.45 10.51 26.43
CA GLU A 244 -0.28 10.67 27.29
C GLU A 244 1.01 10.95 26.49
N ALA A 245 1.08 10.48 25.25
CA ALA A 245 2.21 10.71 24.34
C ALA A 245 2.09 12.03 23.55
N GLY A 246 1.00 12.79 23.73
CA GLY A 246 0.71 13.99 22.96
C GLY A 246 0.40 13.71 21.49
N VAL A 247 -0.11 12.51 21.18
CA VAL A 247 -0.52 12.11 19.83
C VAL A 247 -2.05 12.12 19.75
N ALA A 248 -2.60 12.95 18.86
CA ALA A 248 -4.03 13.04 18.68
C ALA A 248 -4.54 11.87 17.83
N VAL A 249 -5.52 11.11 18.34
CA VAL A 249 -6.18 10.04 17.58
C VAL A 249 -7.58 10.50 17.20
N SER A 250 -7.95 10.33 15.93
CA SER A 250 -9.28 10.66 15.42
C SER A 250 -9.89 9.45 14.73
N LEU A 251 -11.15 9.15 15.07
CA LEU A 251 -11.94 8.15 14.38
C LEU A 251 -12.55 8.80 13.14
N PHE A 252 -12.21 8.29 11.96
CA PHE A 252 -12.65 8.81 10.68
C PHE A 252 -13.18 7.68 9.81
N PRO A 253 -14.44 7.24 10.04
CA PRO A 253 -15.07 6.20 9.22
C PRO A 253 -14.99 6.56 7.74
N TYR A 254 -14.56 5.61 6.93
CA TYR A 254 -14.40 5.81 5.49
C TYR A 254 -14.79 4.52 4.78
N GLU A 255 -15.69 4.65 3.82
CA GLU A 255 -16.05 3.54 2.94
C GLU A 255 -15.08 3.49 1.76
N LEU A 256 -14.72 2.30 1.32
CA LEU A 256 -13.86 2.14 0.16
C LEU A 256 -14.53 2.73 -1.09
N GLU A 257 -13.82 3.61 -1.79
CA GLU A 257 -14.31 4.31 -2.98
C GLU A 257 -13.46 4.01 -4.21
N GLY A 258 -14.10 4.03 -5.38
CA GLY A 258 -13.48 3.76 -6.67
C GLY A 258 -12.34 4.73 -6.95
N ARG A 259 -12.53 6.01 -6.61
CA ARG A 259 -11.53 7.08 -6.82
C ARG A 259 -10.17 6.81 -6.20
N ALA A 260 -10.13 6.24 -5.00
CA ALA A 260 -8.87 6.00 -4.29
C ALA A 260 -8.06 4.89 -4.98
N ILE A 261 -8.76 3.83 -5.40
CA ILE A 261 -8.20 2.73 -6.20
C ILE A 261 -7.71 3.27 -7.54
N ALA A 262 -8.48 4.15 -8.18
CA ALA A 262 -8.12 4.75 -9.47
C ALA A 262 -6.85 5.58 -9.36
N GLU A 263 -6.73 6.44 -8.35
CA GLU A 263 -5.57 7.30 -8.17
C GLU A 263 -4.31 6.51 -7.81
N LEU A 264 -4.40 5.53 -6.89
CA LEU A 264 -3.28 4.64 -6.56
C LEU A 264 -2.87 3.78 -7.76
N GLY A 265 -3.84 3.25 -8.50
CA GLY A 265 -3.60 2.43 -9.68
C GLY A 265 -2.97 3.20 -10.82
N ARG A 266 -3.43 4.44 -11.04
CA ARG A 266 -2.82 5.37 -11.99
C ARG A 266 -1.37 5.63 -11.66
N LYS A 267 -1.04 5.93 -10.40
CA LYS A 267 0.35 6.16 -9.98
C LYS A 267 1.25 4.98 -10.30
N ARG A 268 0.81 3.74 -10.00
CA ARG A 268 1.55 2.52 -10.33
C ARG A 268 1.72 2.32 -11.83
N LEU A 269 0.63 2.43 -12.60
CA LEU A 269 0.67 2.27 -14.06
C LEU A 269 1.57 3.31 -14.74
N LEU A 270 1.55 4.58 -14.28
CA LEU A 270 2.43 5.64 -14.78
C LEU A 270 3.89 5.42 -14.40
N ALA A 271 4.17 4.77 -13.26
CA ALA A 271 5.51 4.33 -12.89
C ALA A 271 6.01 3.15 -13.73
N GLY A 272 5.16 2.55 -14.57
CA GLY A 272 5.47 1.38 -15.39
C GLY A 272 5.24 0.05 -14.66
N ASP A 273 4.66 0.06 -13.46
CA ASP A 273 4.32 -1.15 -12.74
C ASP A 273 3.16 -1.87 -13.43
N THR A 274 3.29 -3.19 -13.57
CA THR A 274 2.20 -4.06 -14.02
C THR A 274 2.27 -5.40 -13.30
N ASP A 275 1.10 -5.96 -13.00
CA ASP A 275 0.96 -7.31 -12.47
C ASP A 275 0.65 -8.29 -13.60
N ASP A 276 1.17 -9.51 -13.49
CA ASP A 276 0.92 -10.56 -14.49
C ASP A 276 -0.54 -11.04 -14.40
N ARG A 277 -1.30 -10.74 -15.44
CA ARG A 277 -2.72 -11.10 -15.59
C ARG A 277 -3.01 -12.60 -15.62
N HIS A 278 -2.02 -13.49 -15.72
CA HIS A 278 -2.21 -14.94 -15.57
C HIS A 278 -2.04 -15.38 -14.13
N THR A 279 -0.99 -14.91 -13.47
CA THR A 279 -0.58 -15.38 -12.14
C THR A 279 -1.21 -14.58 -11.01
N LEU A 280 -1.77 -13.39 -11.30
CA LEU A 280 -2.41 -12.54 -10.30
C LEU A 280 -3.46 -13.31 -9.50
N ALA A 281 -3.28 -13.32 -8.19
CA ALA A 281 -4.17 -13.94 -7.22
C ALA A 281 -4.64 -12.90 -6.19
N PRO A 282 -5.84 -13.09 -5.59
CA PRO A 282 -6.27 -12.25 -4.49
C PRO A 282 -5.29 -12.28 -3.31
N ASN A 283 -5.15 -11.14 -2.64
CA ASN A 283 -4.42 -11.00 -1.40
C ASN A 283 -5.25 -11.54 -0.22
N TYR A 284 -5.11 -12.83 0.08
CA TYR A 284 -5.76 -13.47 1.23
C TYR A 284 -5.08 -13.14 2.57
N THR A 285 -3.97 -12.38 2.56
CA THR A 285 -3.18 -11.88 3.70
C THR A 285 -2.71 -12.84 4.78
N GLN A 286 -2.87 -14.15 4.61
CA GLN A 286 -1.81 -15.14 4.88
C GLN A 286 -1.96 -16.30 3.89
N LEU A 287 -0.84 -16.72 3.28
CA LEU A 287 -0.75 -18.01 2.59
C LEU A 287 -1.18 -19.10 3.59
N HIS A 288 -1.97 -20.08 3.15
CA HIS A 288 -2.20 -21.24 4.01
C HIS A 288 -0.82 -21.82 4.38
N GLU A 289 -0.65 -22.41 5.56
CA GLU A 289 0.62 -23.06 5.96
C GLU A 289 1.18 -23.98 4.87
N ALA A 290 0.31 -24.57 4.04
CA ALA A 290 0.66 -25.38 2.88
C ALA A 290 1.39 -24.62 1.77
N GLU A 291 1.01 -23.37 1.47
CA GLU A 291 1.65 -22.54 0.46
C GLU A 291 2.95 -21.91 0.98
N VAL A 292 3.03 -21.56 2.27
CA VAL A 292 4.30 -21.16 2.91
C VAL A 292 5.30 -22.32 2.83
N LYS A 293 4.88 -23.53 3.21
CA LYS A 293 5.70 -24.74 3.08
C LYS A 293 6.07 -25.06 1.63
N LEU A 294 5.19 -24.78 0.67
CA LEU A 294 5.48 -24.97 -0.74
C LEU A 294 6.55 -24.00 -1.23
N GLN A 295 6.43 -22.72 -0.89
CA GLN A 295 7.42 -21.70 -1.25
C GLN A 295 8.78 -21.95 -0.58
N GLU A 296 8.80 -22.37 0.69
CA GLU A 296 10.03 -22.80 1.36
C GLU A 296 10.68 -23.98 0.63
N LYS A 297 9.87 -24.95 0.19
CA LYS A 297 10.35 -26.13 -0.54
C LYS A 297 10.85 -25.77 -1.94
N GLU A 298 10.18 -24.88 -2.65
CA GLU A 298 10.58 -24.39 -3.97
C GLU A 298 11.86 -23.53 -3.89
N ALA A 299 11.97 -22.68 -2.87
CA ALA A 299 13.18 -21.90 -2.60
C ALA A 299 14.37 -22.80 -2.25
N ALA A 300 14.15 -23.82 -1.42
CA ALA A 300 15.17 -24.81 -1.09
C ALA A 300 15.64 -25.60 -2.33
N LEU A 301 14.70 -26.05 -3.18
CA LEU A 301 15.01 -26.75 -4.42
C LEU A 301 15.79 -25.87 -5.41
N LYS A 302 15.46 -24.57 -5.47
CA LYS A 302 16.20 -23.61 -6.30
C LYS A 302 17.63 -23.41 -5.80
N ALA A 303 17.80 -23.26 -4.49
CA ALA A 303 19.12 -23.12 -3.87
C ALA A 303 20.00 -24.37 -4.07
N GLU A 304 19.42 -25.56 -3.98
CA GLU A 304 20.12 -26.82 -4.24
C GLU A 304 20.61 -26.91 -5.69
N LYS A 305 19.76 -26.56 -6.66
CA LYS A 305 20.15 -26.53 -8.08
C LYS A 305 21.22 -25.48 -8.39
N GLU A 306 21.17 -24.32 -7.75
CA GLU A 306 22.19 -23.28 -7.89
C GLU A 306 23.54 -23.74 -7.30
N ALA A 307 23.52 -24.46 -6.17
CA ALA A 307 24.72 -25.04 -5.56
C ALA A 307 25.33 -26.15 -6.43
N GLU A 308 24.52 -27.05 -6.99
CA GLU A 308 24.98 -28.08 -7.94
C GLU A 308 25.60 -27.47 -9.19
N TRP A 309 24.95 -26.44 -9.76
CA TRP A 309 25.47 -25.72 -10.92
C TRP A 309 26.82 -25.05 -10.62
N ALA A 310 26.96 -24.40 -9.47
CA ALA A 310 28.21 -23.77 -9.04
C ALA A 310 29.32 -24.80 -8.81
N ALA A 311 29.00 -25.95 -8.21
CA ALA A 311 29.94 -27.05 -8.01
C ALA A 311 30.41 -27.65 -9.34
N ALA A 312 29.50 -27.85 -10.30
CA ALA A 312 29.82 -28.33 -11.64
C ALA A 312 30.73 -27.35 -12.40
N GLN A 313 30.46 -26.04 -12.31
CA GLN A 313 31.34 -25.02 -12.89
C GLN A 313 32.74 -25.02 -12.26
N SER A 314 32.84 -25.17 -10.93
CA SER A 314 34.13 -25.24 -10.24
C SER A 314 34.92 -26.51 -10.60
N ALA A 315 34.24 -27.65 -10.74
CA ALA A 315 34.86 -28.90 -11.17
C ALA A 315 35.36 -28.81 -12.62
N SER A 316 34.58 -28.22 -13.54
CA SER A 316 35.02 -27.94 -14.92
C SER A 316 36.24 -27.01 -14.94
N LEU A 317 36.25 -25.95 -14.13
CA LEU A 317 37.40 -25.04 -14.07
C LEU A 317 38.67 -25.74 -13.57
N LYS A 318 38.54 -26.60 -12.55
CA LYS A 318 39.67 -27.41 -12.04
C LYS A 318 40.16 -28.41 -13.06
N ALA A 319 39.28 -29.05 -13.82
CA ALA A 319 39.65 -30.00 -14.87
C ALA A 319 40.43 -29.31 -16.01
N VAL A 320 40.02 -28.09 -16.40
CA VAL A 320 40.75 -27.29 -17.40
C VAL A 320 42.13 -26.89 -16.89
N ILE A 321 42.24 -26.43 -15.64
CA ILE A 321 43.53 -26.05 -15.05
C ILE A 321 44.48 -27.25 -14.96
N ILE A 322 43.98 -28.43 -14.58
CA ILE A 322 44.81 -29.66 -14.51
C ILE A 322 45.29 -30.07 -15.91
N ALA A 323 44.43 -30.00 -16.92
CA ALA A 323 44.82 -30.31 -18.30
C ALA A 323 45.87 -29.34 -18.86
N ASP A 324 45.80 -28.05 -18.52
CA ASP A 324 46.81 -27.05 -18.93
C ASP A 324 48.16 -27.25 -18.21
N VAL A 325 48.15 -27.71 -16.96
CA VAL A 325 49.38 -28.03 -16.21
C VAL A 325 50.04 -29.29 -16.77
N ASP A 326 49.28 -30.33 -17.09
CA ASP A 326 49.82 -31.54 -17.72
C ASP A 326 50.36 -31.26 -19.14
N ALA A 327 49.70 -30.39 -19.92
CA ALA A 327 50.20 -29.97 -21.23
C ALA A 327 51.49 -29.13 -21.16
N ALA A 328 51.69 -28.38 -20.07
CA ALA A 328 52.92 -27.63 -19.84
C ALA A 328 54.10 -28.55 -19.44
N GLN A 329 53.86 -29.60 -18.64
CA GLN A 329 54.91 -30.52 -18.22
C GLN A 329 55.40 -31.46 -19.34
N VAL A 330 54.60 -31.70 -20.37
CA VAL A 330 55.00 -32.51 -21.54
C VAL A 330 55.90 -31.72 -22.52
N LYS A 331 55.90 -30.38 -22.47
CA LYS A 331 56.77 -29.55 -23.33
C LYS A 331 58.20 -29.36 -22.82
N ASP A 332 58.48 -29.67 -21.56
CA ASP A 332 59.81 -29.59 -20.96
C ASP A 332 60.56 -30.94 -20.95
N ALA A 333 60.00 -31.94 -21.64
CA ALA A 333 60.54 -33.30 -21.70
C ALA A 333 60.72 -33.81 -23.14
N GLU A 334 61.41 -33.05 -24.00
CA GLU A 334 62.23 -33.65 -25.06
C GLU A 334 63.60 -32.92 -25.13
N PRO A 335 64.70 -33.68 -25.29
CA PRO A 335 66.07 -33.27 -24.96
C PRO A 335 66.77 -32.32 -25.93
#